data_AF-A0AAD6UEN1-F1
#
_entry.id   AF-A0AAD6UEN1-F1
#
_cell.length_a   1.000
_cell.length_b   1.000
_cell.length_c   1.000
_cell.angle_alpha   90.00
_cell.angle_beta   90.00
_cell.angle_gamma   90.00
#
_symmetry.space_group_name_H-M   'P 1'
#
loop_
_entity.id
_entity.type
_entity.pdbx_description
1 polymer ?
#
loop_
_entity_poly.entity_id
_entity_poly.type
_entity_poly.pdbx_seq_one_letter_code
_entity_poly.pdbx_strand_id
1 'polypeptide(L)'
;MAPMLLPLLLAASAAHASSPRKRSTTDPTQLSGKTFDFVVVGGGTAGLALAGRLAEWTNITVAVIEAGGDGTDVRDQITVPGMSYLNGLTKTAYDWAYSTTPQPNAGGNPLSWPRGKVLGGSSAINGGFWCRGSQPEYDAWNTLQNGATGAEDWGWTRMQASIKKAETFTPMNDADAARFSVQHESDAHGTDGASFSSFQFVAGCRNVVRRNEYNLLG
;
A
#
# COMPACT_ATOMS: atom_id res chain seq x y z
N MET A 1 12.65 -50.29 41.40
CA MET A 1 12.22 -50.09 40.00
C MET A 1 10.72 -49.81 40.07
N ALA A 2 10.14 -48.66 39.78
CA ALA A 2 10.54 -47.50 38.98
C ALA A 2 10.14 -46.18 39.70
N PRO A 3 10.84 -45.06 39.43
CA PRO A 3 10.52 -43.76 40.04
C PRO A 3 9.45 -43.00 39.26
N MET A 4 8.75 -42.16 40.00
CA MET A 4 7.67 -41.25 39.67
C MET A 4 8.15 -40.17 38.68
N LEU A 5 7.57 -40.12 37.47
CA LEU A 5 7.84 -39.11 36.45
C LEU A 5 7.05 -37.82 36.73
N LEU A 6 7.79 -36.74 37.00
CA LEU A 6 7.29 -35.37 37.13
C LEU A 6 7.08 -34.76 35.73
N PRO A 7 5.89 -34.22 35.39
CA PRO A 7 5.72 -33.55 34.11
C PRO A 7 6.39 -32.17 34.14
N LEU A 8 7.38 -32.01 33.28
CA LEU A 8 8.08 -30.77 33.00
C LEU A 8 7.10 -29.79 32.32
N LEU A 9 6.52 -28.87 33.09
CA LEU A 9 5.81 -27.70 32.57
C LEU A 9 6.83 -26.74 31.97
N LEU A 10 7.03 -26.81 30.66
CA LEU A 10 7.75 -25.80 29.90
C LEU A 10 6.84 -24.56 29.80
N ALA A 11 6.95 -23.66 30.77
CA ALA A 11 6.36 -22.33 30.65
C ALA A 11 7.14 -21.58 29.56
N ALA A 12 6.63 -21.62 28.32
CA ALA A 12 7.01 -20.67 27.31
C ALA A 12 6.57 -19.28 27.81
N SER A 13 7.52 -18.53 28.35
CA SER A 13 7.36 -17.10 28.58
C SER A 13 7.12 -16.47 27.21
N ALA A 14 5.84 -16.28 26.86
CA ALA A 14 5.47 -15.33 25.84
C ALA A 14 5.93 -13.98 26.40
N ALA A 15 7.13 -13.55 25.98
CA ALA A 15 7.55 -12.18 26.13
C ALA A 15 6.39 -11.32 25.63
N HIS A 16 5.76 -10.59 26.55
CA HIS A 16 4.86 -9.51 26.20
C HIS A 16 5.69 -8.53 25.36
N ALA A 17 5.68 -8.70 24.04
CA ALA A 17 6.04 -7.65 23.13
C ALA A 17 5.03 -6.53 23.41
N SER A 18 5.43 -5.58 24.24
CA SER A 18 4.62 -4.40 24.53
C SER A 18 4.27 -3.79 23.18
N SER A 19 2.97 -3.80 22.85
CA SER A 19 2.46 -3.15 21.65
C SER A 19 3.10 -1.76 21.54
N PRO A 20 3.74 -1.40 20.42
CA PRO A 20 4.30 -0.07 20.25
C PRO A 20 3.20 0.92 20.58
N ARG A 21 3.41 1.77 21.59
CA ARG A 21 2.44 2.80 21.97
C ARG A 21 2.32 3.78 20.81
N LYS A 22 1.35 3.53 19.92
CA LYS A 22 0.97 4.43 18.84
C LYS A 22 0.51 5.74 19.49
N ARG A 23 1.36 6.76 19.42
CA ARG A 23 1.06 8.11 19.91
C ARG A 23 1.09 9.03 18.69
N SER A 24 -0.07 9.49 18.27
CA SER A 24 -0.21 10.63 17.35
C SER A 24 -0.33 11.91 18.16
N THR A 25 0.12 13.02 17.59
CA THR A 25 -0.06 14.35 18.16
C THR A 25 -0.13 15.37 17.03
N THR A 26 -0.99 16.37 17.20
CA THR A 26 -1.08 17.54 16.31
C THR A 26 -0.27 18.72 16.83
N ASP A 27 0.32 18.58 18.02
CA ASP A 27 1.14 19.60 18.65
C ASP A 27 2.63 19.32 18.35
N PRO A 28 3.29 20.09 17.47
CA PRO A 28 4.68 19.87 17.10
C PRO A 28 5.64 20.10 18.28
N THR A 29 5.22 20.83 19.32
CA THR A 29 6.07 21.05 20.50
C THR A 29 6.33 19.76 21.27
N GLN A 30 5.44 18.78 21.17
CA GLN A 30 5.63 17.45 21.77
C GLN A 30 6.74 16.63 21.08
N LEU A 31 7.17 17.03 19.88
CA LEU A 31 8.28 16.42 19.16
C LEU A 31 9.56 17.29 19.19
N SER A 32 9.45 18.54 19.65
CA SER A 32 10.58 19.46 19.72
C SER A 32 11.70 18.94 20.62
N GLY A 33 12.94 18.98 20.13
CA GLY A 33 14.12 18.47 20.84
C GLY A 33 14.19 16.95 20.98
N LYS A 34 13.27 16.18 20.37
CA LYS A 34 13.36 14.71 20.32
C LYS A 34 14.22 14.26 19.15
N THR A 35 14.91 13.14 19.35
CA THR A 35 15.68 12.44 18.32
C THR A 35 15.00 11.13 17.97
N PHE A 36 15.07 10.76 16.69
CA PHE A 36 14.58 9.48 16.16
C PHE A 36 15.66 8.88 15.27
N ASP A 37 15.70 7.55 15.17
CA ASP A 37 16.60 6.87 14.23
C ASP A 37 16.18 7.13 12.78
N PHE A 38 14.87 7.22 12.55
CA PHE A 38 14.29 7.57 11.25
C PHE A 38 13.20 8.62 11.38
N VAL A 39 13.21 9.58 10.46
CA VAL A 39 12.11 10.55 10.26
C VAL A 39 11.59 10.39 8.85
N VAL A 40 10.35 9.90 8.74
CA VAL A 40 9.64 9.76 7.46
C VAL A 40 8.79 11.01 7.24
N VAL A 41 9.11 11.75 6.18
CA VAL A 41 8.35 12.94 5.79
C VAL A 41 7.25 12.54 4.81
N GLY A 42 6.01 12.66 5.25
CA GLY A 42 4.80 12.23 4.55
C GLY A 42 4.29 10.88 5.07
N GLY A 43 3.14 10.91 5.73
CA GLY A 43 2.39 9.74 6.17
C GLY A 43 1.50 9.17 5.07
N GLY A 44 1.99 9.16 3.82
CA GLY A 44 1.28 8.66 2.65
C GLY A 44 1.52 7.17 2.38
N THR A 45 1.08 6.70 1.21
CA THR A 45 1.16 5.29 0.78
C THR A 45 2.55 4.66 0.95
N ALA A 46 3.60 5.29 0.42
CA ALA A 46 4.98 4.78 0.55
C ALA A 46 5.56 5.04 1.95
N GLY A 47 5.29 6.22 2.52
CA GLY A 47 5.83 6.62 3.82
C GLY A 47 5.38 5.71 4.96
N LEU A 48 4.10 5.36 5.01
CA LEU A 48 3.58 4.43 6.02
C LEU A 48 4.01 2.99 5.77
N ALA A 49 4.18 2.58 4.51
CA ALA A 49 4.75 1.27 4.19
C ALA A 49 6.19 1.14 4.72
N LEU A 50 7.03 2.15 4.48
CA LEU A 50 8.39 2.21 5.00
C LEU A 50 8.42 2.27 6.53
N ALA A 51 7.65 3.19 7.12
CA ALA A 51 7.60 3.37 8.58
C ALA A 51 7.12 2.09 9.28
N GLY A 52 6.14 1.39 8.70
CA GLY A 52 5.66 0.11 9.21
C GLY A 52 6.74 -0.97 9.22
N ARG A 53 7.54 -1.07 8.14
CA ARG A 53 8.66 -2.02 8.07
C ARG A 53 9.79 -1.68 9.03
N LEU A 54 10.16 -0.40 9.15
CA LEU A 54 11.15 0.04 10.12
C LEU A 54 10.67 -0.24 11.55
N ALA A 55 9.39 -0.03 11.85
CA ALA A 55 8.82 -0.29 13.17
C ALA A 55 8.78 -1.78 13.57
N GLU A 56 9.06 -2.73 12.66
CA GLU A 56 9.24 -4.15 13.00
C GLU A 56 10.55 -4.40 13.76
N TRP A 57 11.53 -3.50 13.67
CA TRP A 57 12.78 -3.58 14.43
C TRP A 57 12.59 -3.07 15.86
N THR A 58 12.97 -3.87 16.85
CA THR A 58 12.66 -3.62 18.27
C THR A 58 13.50 -2.53 18.93
N ASN A 59 14.58 -2.09 18.28
CA ASN A 59 15.60 -1.20 18.84
C ASN A 59 15.74 0.13 18.09
N ILE A 60 14.75 0.51 17.28
CA ILE A 60 14.75 1.80 16.58
C ILE A 60 13.47 2.59 16.84
N THR A 61 13.58 3.89 16.65
CA THR A 61 12.53 4.88 16.82
C THR A 61 12.23 5.54 15.48
N VAL A 62 10.96 5.55 15.10
CA VAL A 62 10.50 6.10 13.81
C VAL A 62 9.48 7.20 14.09
N ALA A 63 9.75 8.40 13.58
CA ALA A 63 8.78 9.47 13.50
C ALA A 63 8.20 9.57 12.09
N VAL A 64 6.90 9.82 12.00
CA VAL A 64 6.23 10.15 10.73
C VAL A 64 5.65 11.54 10.87
N ILE A 65 5.95 12.42 9.92
CA ILE A 65 5.41 13.78 9.86
C ILE A 65 4.44 13.84 8.67
N GLU A 66 3.16 14.07 8.94
CA GLU A 66 2.12 14.21 7.92
C GLU A 66 1.52 15.62 7.98
N ALA A 67 1.27 16.22 6.81
CA ALA A 67 0.75 17.58 6.70
C ALA A 67 -0.78 17.66 6.88
N GLY A 68 -1.48 16.57 6.60
CA GLY A 68 -2.92 16.42 6.82
C GLY A 68 -3.31 15.94 8.22
N GLY A 69 -4.62 15.88 8.45
CA GLY A 69 -5.20 15.24 9.64
C GLY A 69 -5.14 13.70 9.56
N ASP A 70 -5.62 13.03 10.61
CA ASP A 70 -5.68 11.55 10.65
C ASP A 70 -6.85 10.95 9.85
N GLY A 71 -7.78 11.80 9.38
CA GLY A 71 -8.93 11.40 8.56
C GLY A 71 -10.09 10.81 9.36
N THR A 72 -10.08 10.90 10.70
CA THR A 72 -11.13 10.31 11.55
C THR A 72 -12.51 10.91 11.30
N ASP A 73 -12.58 12.21 11.00
CA ASP A 73 -13.82 12.96 10.74
C ASP A 73 -14.41 12.72 9.33
N VAL A 74 -13.61 12.16 8.42
CA VAL A 74 -14.02 11.76 7.05
C VAL A 74 -13.83 10.26 6.81
N ARG A 75 -13.87 9.47 7.88
CA ARG A 75 -13.59 8.03 7.85
C ARG A 75 -14.46 7.29 6.83
N ASP A 76 -15.72 7.66 6.69
CA ASP A 76 -16.63 6.97 5.76
C ASP A 76 -16.22 7.20 4.29
N GLN A 77 -15.79 8.42 3.95
CA GLN A 77 -15.27 8.74 2.61
C GLN A 77 -13.98 7.99 2.27
N ILE A 78 -13.18 7.65 3.29
CA ILE A 78 -11.93 6.89 3.15
C ILE A 78 -12.19 5.38 3.10
N THR A 79 -13.06 4.86 3.97
CA THR A 79 -13.17 3.41 4.23
C THR A 79 -14.30 2.71 3.50
N VAL A 80 -15.33 3.44 3.04
CA VAL A 80 -16.43 2.87 2.26
C VAL A 80 -16.09 3.03 0.76
N PRO A 81 -15.79 1.94 0.01
CA PRO A 81 -15.25 2.07 -1.34
C PRO A 81 -16.12 2.88 -2.31
N GLY A 82 -17.45 2.75 -2.22
CA GLY A 82 -18.39 3.50 -3.06
C GLY A 82 -18.35 5.02 -2.83
N MET A 83 -17.91 5.47 -1.65
CA MET A 83 -17.84 6.90 -1.34
C MET A 83 -16.75 7.61 -2.12
N SER A 84 -15.68 6.92 -2.53
CA SER A 84 -14.64 7.51 -3.38
C SER A 84 -15.18 8.11 -4.69
N TYR A 85 -16.29 7.57 -5.22
CA TYR A 85 -16.94 8.04 -6.45
C TYR A 85 -18.20 8.86 -6.20
N LEU A 86 -18.95 8.58 -5.14
CA LEU A 86 -20.21 9.27 -4.85
C LEU A 86 -20.00 10.60 -4.11
N ASN A 87 -19.04 10.63 -3.19
CA ASN A 87 -18.73 11.77 -2.33
C ASN A 87 -17.26 11.71 -1.89
N GLY A 88 -16.36 11.68 -2.87
CA GLY A 88 -14.93 11.55 -2.64
C GLY A 88 -14.31 12.82 -2.06
N LEU A 89 -13.04 12.71 -1.66
CA LEU A 89 -12.32 13.78 -0.95
C LEU A 89 -11.59 14.77 -1.88
N THR A 90 -11.66 14.61 -3.19
CA THR A 90 -11.05 15.54 -4.15
C THR A 90 -11.66 16.94 -4.01
N LYS A 91 -10.83 17.99 -4.10
CA LYS A 91 -11.21 19.41 -3.89
C LYS A 91 -11.74 19.75 -2.48
N THR A 92 -11.54 18.87 -1.50
CA THR A 92 -11.80 19.17 -0.07
C THR A 92 -10.50 19.56 0.65
N ALA A 93 -10.57 19.83 1.95
CA ALA A 93 -9.37 20.08 2.77
C ALA A 93 -8.39 18.88 2.84
N TYR A 94 -8.85 17.69 2.47
CA TYR A 94 -8.08 16.44 2.41
C TYR A 94 -7.40 16.21 1.05
N ASP A 95 -7.54 17.14 0.12
CA ASP A 95 -6.85 17.16 -1.15
C ASP A 95 -5.93 18.38 -1.20
N TRP A 96 -4.68 18.17 -1.58
CA TRP A 96 -3.77 19.27 -1.91
C TRP A 96 -4.30 20.14 -3.06
N ALA A 97 -5.16 19.58 -3.90
CA ALA A 97 -5.86 20.24 -5.00
C ALA A 97 -4.89 21.00 -5.92
N TYR A 98 -3.74 20.39 -6.20
CA TYR A 98 -2.74 21.00 -7.09
C TYR A 98 -3.34 21.24 -8.48
N SER A 99 -2.78 22.23 -9.18
CA SER A 99 -3.06 22.48 -10.57
C SER A 99 -1.77 22.51 -11.37
N THR A 100 -1.80 21.94 -12.57
CA THR A 100 -0.66 22.04 -13.50
C THR A 100 -0.52 23.47 -14.00
N THR A 101 0.64 23.83 -14.54
CA THR A 101 0.71 24.98 -15.45
C THR A 101 -0.16 24.73 -16.69
N PRO A 102 -0.55 25.78 -17.43
CA PRO A 102 -1.20 25.65 -18.74
C PRO A 102 -0.46 24.68 -19.67
N GLN A 103 -1.18 23.69 -20.22
CA GLN A 103 -0.59 22.66 -21.07
C GLN A 103 -0.82 22.98 -22.56
N PRO A 104 0.21 23.39 -23.33
CA PRO A 104 0.00 23.85 -24.72
C PRO A 104 -0.56 22.76 -25.64
N ASN A 105 -0.19 21.50 -25.40
CA ASN A 105 -0.67 20.35 -26.17
C ASN A 105 -1.96 19.72 -25.61
N ALA A 106 -2.58 20.33 -24.60
CA ALA A 106 -3.85 19.91 -24.02
C ALA A 106 -4.81 21.10 -23.84
N GLY A 107 -4.91 21.93 -24.87
CA GLY A 107 -5.87 23.04 -24.94
C GLY A 107 -5.46 24.30 -24.17
N GLY A 108 -4.22 24.40 -23.68
CA GLY A 108 -3.67 25.61 -23.06
C GLY A 108 -4.26 25.93 -21.68
N ASN A 109 -4.95 24.99 -21.03
CA ASN A 109 -5.58 25.22 -19.73
C ASN A 109 -4.78 24.54 -18.60
N PRO A 110 -4.80 25.10 -17.37
CA PRO A 110 -4.41 24.36 -16.17
C PRO A 110 -5.31 23.15 -15.94
N LEU A 111 -4.73 22.03 -15.54
CA LEU A 111 -5.45 20.79 -15.24
C LEU A 111 -5.46 20.53 -13.73
N SER A 112 -6.54 19.91 -13.24
CA SER A 112 -6.67 19.49 -11.84
C SER A 112 -5.76 18.30 -11.55
N TRP A 113 -5.04 18.33 -10.43
CA TRP A 113 -4.08 17.28 -10.06
C TRP A 113 -4.23 16.87 -8.59
N PRO A 114 -5.29 16.10 -8.25
CA PRO A 114 -5.63 15.78 -6.87
C PRO A 114 -4.57 14.89 -6.21
N ARG A 115 -4.15 15.22 -4.99
CA ARG A 115 -3.21 14.46 -4.13
C ARG A 115 -3.71 14.47 -2.69
N GLY A 116 -3.75 13.32 -2.02
CA GLY A 116 -4.24 13.24 -0.64
C GLY A 116 -3.36 14.01 0.36
N LYS A 117 -4.01 14.79 1.22
CA LYS A 117 -3.44 15.54 2.35
C LYS A 117 -4.10 15.06 3.65
N VAL A 118 -3.78 13.84 4.03
CA VAL A 118 -4.36 13.10 5.16
C VAL A 118 -3.43 11.92 5.46
N LEU A 119 -3.50 11.34 6.66
CA LEU A 119 -2.82 10.07 6.93
C LEU A 119 -3.31 8.99 5.93
N GLY A 120 -2.37 8.27 5.32
CA GLY A 120 -2.60 7.43 4.14
C GLY A 120 -2.35 8.15 2.81
N GLY A 121 -2.39 9.47 2.78
CA GLY A 121 -2.10 10.30 1.61
C GLY A 121 -3.03 9.98 0.45
N SER A 122 -2.47 9.80 -0.75
CA SER A 122 -3.28 9.55 -1.94
C SER A 122 -4.01 8.20 -1.92
N SER A 123 -3.58 7.21 -1.14
CA SER A 123 -4.37 5.96 -1.00
C SER A 123 -5.64 6.14 -0.16
N ALA A 124 -5.77 7.23 0.61
CA ALA A 124 -6.99 7.53 1.34
C ALA A 124 -8.05 8.23 0.47
N ILE A 125 -7.68 8.76 -0.70
CA ILE A 125 -8.58 9.52 -1.57
C ILE A 125 -8.68 8.95 -3.00
N ASN A 126 -8.04 7.81 -3.29
CA ASN A 126 -8.06 7.20 -4.61
C ASN A 126 -9.33 6.36 -4.85
N GLY A 127 -9.44 5.78 -6.03
CA GLY A 127 -10.56 4.92 -6.42
C GLY A 127 -10.47 3.46 -5.97
N GLY A 128 -9.51 3.09 -5.12
CA GLY A 128 -9.35 1.73 -4.60
C GLY A 128 -8.90 0.67 -5.62
N PHE A 129 -8.49 1.05 -6.83
CA PHE A 129 -8.01 0.09 -7.83
C PHE A 129 -6.68 -0.54 -7.43
N TRP A 130 -6.62 -1.87 -7.49
CA TRP A 130 -5.41 -2.64 -7.22
C TRP A 130 -4.91 -3.34 -8.48
N CYS A 131 -4.03 -2.65 -9.21
CA CYS A 131 -3.60 -3.02 -10.56
C CYS A 131 -2.07 -2.96 -10.64
N ARG A 132 -1.50 -3.83 -11.47
CA ARG A 132 -0.04 -4.00 -11.56
C ARG A 132 0.44 -3.64 -12.96
N GLY A 133 1.67 -3.15 -13.04
CA GLY A 133 2.40 -3.06 -14.30
C GLY A 133 2.63 -4.45 -14.90
N SER A 134 2.86 -4.48 -16.20
CA SER A 134 3.21 -5.65 -17.00
C SER A 134 4.69 -6.02 -16.86
N GLN A 135 5.04 -7.21 -17.33
CA GLN A 135 6.43 -7.68 -17.32
C GLN A 135 7.39 -6.77 -18.09
N PRO A 136 7.10 -6.36 -19.35
CA PRO A 136 7.97 -5.46 -20.08
C PRO A 136 8.21 -4.12 -19.36
N GLU A 137 7.22 -3.60 -18.63
CA GLU A 137 7.35 -2.33 -17.90
C GLU A 137 8.33 -2.43 -16.71
N TYR A 138 8.24 -3.48 -15.89
CA TYR A 138 9.20 -3.67 -14.80
C TYR A 138 10.59 -4.07 -15.30
N ASP A 139 10.68 -4.91 -16.33
CA ASP A 139 11.98 -5.28 -16.91
C ASP A 139 12.67 -4.06 -17.56
N ALA A 140 11.89 -3.12 -18.12
CA ALA A 140 12.41 -1.83 -18.55
C ALA A 140 12.97 -1.00 -17.39
N TRP A 141 12.35 -1.02 -16.20
CA TRP A 141 12.90 -0.31 -15.03
C TRP A 141 14.27 -0.84 -14.63
N ASN A 142 14.42 -2.17 -14.56
CA ASN A 142 15.73 -2.80 -14.33
C ASN A 142 16.76 -2.33 -15.38
N THR A 143 16.38 -2.33 -16.66
CA THR A 143 17.25 -1.86 -17.75
C THR A 143 17.67 -0.40 -17.57
N LEU A 144 16.73 0.48 -17.19
CA LEU A 144 16.99 1.91 -16.97
C LEU A 144 17.94 2.19 -15.80
N GLN A 145 18.10 1.24 -14.86
CA GLN A 145 19.09 1.36 -13.79
C GLN A 145 20.53 1.19 -14.29
N ASN A 146 20.75 0.77 -15.55
CA ASN A 146 22.08 0.65 -16.18
C ASN A 146 23.10 -0.15 -15.34
N GLY A 147 22.67 -1.22 -14.69
CA GLY A 147 23.54 -2.08 -13.87
C GLY A 147 23.93 -1.50 -12.51
N ALA A 148 23.22 -0.47 -12.03
CA ALA A 148 23.36 -0.01 -10.65
C ALA A 148 23.10 -1.16 -9.66
N THR A 149 23.73 -1.11 -8.49
CA THR A 149 23.49 -2.08 -7.41
C THR A 149 22.00 -2.11 -7.05
N GLY A 150 21.38 -3.30 -7.10
CA GLY A 150 19.96 -3.48 -6.84
C GLY A 150 19.06 -3.21 -8.05
N ALA A 151 19.62 -3.03 -9.25
CA ALA A 151 18.84 -2.90 -10.48
C ALA A 151 17.88 -4.08 -10.69
N GLU A 152 18.32 -5.29 -10.34
CA GLU A 152 17.56 -6.52 -10.44
C GLU A 152 16.29 -6.52 -9.57
N ASP A 153 16.27 -5.75 -8.48
CA ASP A 153 15.10 -5.61 -7.61
C ASP A 153 13.93 -4.89 -8.29
N TRP A 154 14.21 -4.13 -9.35
CA TRP A 154 13.20 -3.42 -10.15
C TRP A 154 12.64 -4.24 -11.31
N GLY A 155 13.18 -5.44 -11.58
CA GLY A 155 12.68 -6.34 -12.61
C GLY A 155 11.41 -7.09 -12.21
N TRP A 156 10.71 -7.68 -13.19
CA TRP A 156 9.40 -8.32 -12.97
C TRP A 156 9.39 -9.32 -11.82
N THR A 157 10.38 -10.21 -11.76
CA THR A 157 10.46 -11.26 -10.75
C THR A 157 10.48 -10.70 -9.32
N ARG A 158 11.28 -9.66 -9.08
CA ARG A 158 11.46 -9.06 -7.74
C ARG A 158 10.31 -8.12 -7.38
N MET A 159 9.78 -7.39 -8.37
CA MET A 159 8.57 -6.58 -8.21
C MET A 159 7.35 -7.45 -7.87
N GLN A 160 7.10 -8.54 -8.59
CA GLN A 160 5.98 -9.44 -8.29
C GLN A 160 6.12 -10.08 -6.89
N ALA A 161 7.31 -10.52 -6.50
CA ALA A 161 7.55 -11.04 -5.16
C ALA A 161 7.23 -9.99 -4.08
N SER A 162 7.65 -8.74 -4.28
CA SER A 162 7.38 -7.63 -3.36
C SER A 162 5.90 -7.27 -3.28
N ILE A 163 5.21 -7.22 -4.42
CA ILE A 163 3.76 -6.94 -4.47
C ILE A 163 2.99 -8.03 -3.75
N LYS A 164 3.29 -9.30 -4.00
CA LYS A 164 2.67 -10.43 -3.29
C LYS A 164 2.95 -10.38 -1.78
N LYS A 165 4.15 -10.00 -1.35
CA LYS A 165 4.48 -9.81 0.08
C LYS A 165 3.65 -8.70 0.73
N ALA A 166 3.22 -7.70 -0.03
CA ALA A 166 2.43 -6.58 0.47
C ALA A 166 0.91 -6.86 0.48
N GLU A 167 0.44 -7.87 -0.26
CA GLU A 167 -0.97 -8.14 -0.52
C GLU A 167 -1.54 -9.26 0.37
N THR A 168 -2.78 -9.08 0.82
CA THR A 168 -3.69 -10.16 1.24
C THR A 168 -4.89 -10.12 0.31
N PHE A 169 -4.97 -11.07 -0.62
CA PHE A 169 -6.05 -11.18 -1.57
C PHE A 169 -7.20 -12.04 -1.02
N THR A 170 -8.42 -11.51 -1.14
CA THR A 170 -9.64 -12.26 -0.87
C THR A 170 -10.36 -12.54 -2.19
N PRO A 171 -10.47 -13.82 -2.61
CA PRO A 171 -11.18 -14.16 -3.84
C PRO A 171 -12.68 -13.90 -3.70
N MET A 172 -13.33 -13.68 -4.84
CA MET A 172 -14.79 -13.64 -4.91
C MET A 172 -15.36 -15.03 -4.63
N ASN A 173 -16.54 -15.10 -4.01
CA ASN A 173 -17.24 -16.37 -3.87
C ASN A 173 -17.64 -16.94 -5.24
N ASP A 174 -17.78 -18.26 -5.34
CA ASP A 174 -17.99 -18.95 -6.61
C ASP A 174 -19.26 -18.49 -7.35
N ALA A 175 -20.33 -18.18 -6.62
CA ALA A 175 -21.61 -17.76 -7.20
C ALA A 175 -21.48 -16.40 -7.91
N ASP A 176 -20.86 -15.42 -7.24
CA ASP A 176 -20.61 -14.11 -7.83
C ASP A 176 -19.54 -14.17 -8.93
N ALA A 177 -18.50 -14.99 -8.75
CA ALA A 177 -17.46 -15.17 -9.76
C ALA A 177 -18.05 -15.72 -11.07
N ALA A 178 -18.94 -16.71 -10.99
CA ALA A 178 -19.68 -17.24 -12.13
C ALA A 178 -20.60 -16.18 -12.74
N ARG A 179 -21.35 -15.44 -11.91
CA ARG A 179 -22.28 -14.39 -12.35
C ARG A 179 -21.59 -13.28 -13.13
N PHE A 180 -20.41 -12.84 -12.68
CA PHE A 180 -19.68 -11.72 -13.27
C PHE A 180 -18.53 -12.16 -14.19
N SER A 181 -18.41 -13.46 -14.48
CA SER A 181 -17.35 -14.05 -15.31
C SER A 181 -15.94 -13.64 -14.86
N VAL A 182 -15.73 -13.66 -13.54
CA VAL A 182 -14.49 -13.26 -12.90
C VAL A 182 -13.57 -14.44 -12.82
N GLN A 183 -12.33 -14.28 -13.26
CA GLN A 183 -11.28 -15.27 -13.12
C GLN A 183 -10.11 -14.63 -12.38
N HIS A 184 -9.39 -15.41 -11.60
CA HIS A 184 -8.17 -14.99 -10.93
C HIS A 184 -7.15 -16.12 -10.97
N GLU A 185 -5.87 -15.76 -11.04
CA GLU A 185 -4.76 -16.70 -10.93
C GLU A 185 -4.25 -16.68 -9.50
N SER A 186 -4.49 -17.75 -8.73
CA SER A 186 -4.14 -17.78 -7.30
C SER A 186 -2.64 -17.58 -7.05
N ASP A 187 -1.78 -18.02 -7.98
CA ASP A 187 -0.33 -17.89 -7.86
C ASP A 187 0.16 -16.44 -8.09
N ALA A 188 -0.68 -15.58 -8.68
CA ALA A 188 -0.39 -14.16 -8.83
C ALA A 188 -0.60 -13.39 -7.52
N HIS A 189 -1.26 -13.95 -6.50
CA HIS A 189 -1.68 -13.18 -5.33
C HIS A 189 -0.90 -13.50 -4.04
N GLY A 190 -0.80 -12.49 -3.18
CA GLY A 190 -0.35 -12.59 -1.79
C GLY A 190 -1.50 -12.91 -0.84
N THR A 191 -1.18 -13.46 0.33
CA THR A 191 -2.18 -13.95 1.31
C THR A 191 -1.94 -13.49 2.75
N ASP A 192 -0.87 -12.73 3.01
CA ASP A 192 -0.44 -12.38 4.38
C ASP A 192 0.15 -10.96 4.47
N GLY A 193 -0.07 -10.15 3.43
CA GLY A 193 0.39 -8.77 3.38
C GLY A 193 -0.57 -7.79 4.05
N ALA A 194 -0.06 -6.61 4.41
CA ALA A 194 -0.83 -5.57 5.09
C ALA A 194 -1.88 -4.87 4.20
N SER A 195 -1.77 -4.98 2.87
CA SER A 195 -2.72 -4.38 1.94
C SER A 195 -3.78 -5.39 1.55
N PHE A 196 -5.01 -5.19 2.01
CA PHE A 196 -6.13 -6.03 1.65
C PHE A 196 -6.63 -5.66 0.26
N SER A 197 -6.69 -6.66 -0.61
CA SER A 197 -7.32 -6.54 -1.92
C SER A 197 -8.44 -7.57 -2.02
N SER A 198 -9.57 -7.12 -2.54
CA SER A 198 -10.64 -7.98 -3.02
C SER A 198 -10.98 -7.50 -4.41
N PHE A 199 -11.49 -8.42 -5.25
CA PHE A 199 -12.04 -8.17 -6.57
C PHE A 199 -11.52 -6.92 -7.32
N GLN A 200 -10.73 -7.12 -8.37
CA GLN A 200 -10.45 -6.05 -9.33
C GLN A 200 -11.73 -5.71 -10.08
N PHE A 201 -12.14 -4.44 -10.12
CA PHE A 201 -13.17 -4.00 -11.06
C PHE A 201 -12.75 -4.46 -12.48
N VAL A 202 -13.44 -5.49 -12.99
CA VAL A 202 -13.06 -6.35 -14.13
C VAL A 202 -12.85 -5.61 -15.46
N ALA A 203 -13.18 -4.33 -15.54
CA ALA A 203 -12.95 -3.52 -16.73
C ALA A 203 -11.53 -2.92 -16.79
N GLY A 204 -10.88 -2.61 -15.66
CA GLY A 204 -9.71 -1.73 -15.66
C GLY A 204 -8.34 -2.43 -15.75
N CYS A 205 -8.24 -3.67 -15.26
CA CYS A 205 -6.93 -4.24 -14.88
C CYS A 205 -6.71 -5.65 -15.41
N ARG A 206 -7.05 -5.89 -16.68
CA ARG A 206 -6.87 -7.16 -17.39
C ARG A 206 -5.43 -7.71 -17.37
N ASN A 207 -4.44 -6.87 -17.03
CA ASN A 207 -3.02 -7.23 -17.03
C ASN A 207 -2.57 -8.10 -15.84
N VAL A 208 -3.43 -8.41 -14.88
CA VAL A 208 -3.05 -9.21 -13.70
C VAL A 208 -3.13 -10.72 -13.95
N VAL A 209 -3.78 -11.17 -15.04
CA VAL A 209 -4.28 -12.56 -15.13
C VAL A 209 -3.58 -13.43 -16.18
N ARG A 210 -2.76 -12.91 -17.12
CA ARG A 210 -2.14 -13.80 -18.13
C ARG A 210 -0.66 -13.56 -18.35
N ARG A 211 0.13 -14.57 -17.97
CA ARG A 211 1.58 -14.69 -18.19
C ARG A 211 2.00 -14.65 -19.67
N ASN A 212 1.07 -14.83 -20.63
CA ASN A 212 1.41 -15.18 -22.03
C ASN A 212 0.60 -14.49 -23.15
N GLU A 213 -0.16 -13.41 -22.91
CA GLU A 213 -0.93 -12.76 -24.00
C GLU A 213 -0.31 -11.46 -24.54
N TYR A 214 1.02 -11.39 -24.63
CA TYR A 214 1.72 -10.36 -25.42
C TYR A 214 2.16 -10.85 -26.80
N ASN A 215 1.36 -11.72 -27.44
CA ASN A 215 1.38 -11.86 -28.90
C ASN A 215 0.26 -10.99 -29.48
N LEU A 216 0.45 -9.68 -29.44
CA LEU A 216 -0.28 -8.75 -30.28
C LEU A 216 0.75 -8.04 -31.15
N LEU A 217 0.60 -8.23 -32.46
CA LEU A 217 1.49 -7.89 -33.59
C LEU A 217 2.45 -9.02 -34.01
N GLY A 218 1.84 -10.12 -34.49
CA GLY A 218 2.40 -11.03 -35.49
C GLY A 218 1.33 -11.30 -36.54
#